data_AF-A0A953N318-F1
#
_entry.id   AF-A0A953N318-F1
#
_cell.length_a   1.000
_cell.length_b   1.000
_cell.length_c   1.000
_cell.angle_alpha   90.00
_cell.angle_beta   90.00
_cell.angle_gamma   90.00
#
_symmetry.space_group_name_H-M   'P 1'
#
loop_
_entity.id
_entity.type
_entity.pdbx_description
1 polymer ?
#
loop_
_entity_poly.entity_id
_entity_poly.type
_entity_poly.pdbx_seq_one_letter_code
_entity_poly.pdbx_strand_id
1 'polypeptide(L)'
;MRKIYRYRELSYQVDDTTEVNFTVDFISDGNLGKTVIYQPHLGNPEIENSGTVSIGTGAQLRGRITIVITEVTNLNPNEDEIRIAYQLNDEFLVEHHNLKSEEDNPTIVLFIKFPTP
;
A
#
# COMPACT_ATOMS: atom_id res chain seq x y z
N MET A 1 13.92 1.07 17.15
CA MET A 1 13.55 -0.03 16.21
C MET A 1 12.24 0.41 15.59
N ARG A 2 12.18 0.64 14.27
CA ARG A 2 10.97 1.19 13.62
C ARG A 2 9.78 0.24 13.83
N LYS A 3 8.62 0.79 14.19
CA LYS A 3 7.37 0.06 14.36
C LYS A 3 6.86 -0.39 12.99
N ILE A 4 6.48 -1.66 12.91
CA ILE A 4 5.99 -2.27 11.68
C ILE A 4 4.51 -2.60 11.85
N TYR A 5 3.66 -1.95 11.06
CA TYR A 5 2.23 -2.20 10.99
C TYR A 5 1.96 -3.23 9.89
N ARG A 6 1.20 -4.28 10.20
CA ARG A 6 0.98 -5.41 9.28
C ARG A 6 -0.50 -5.67 9.09
N TYR A 7 -0.95 -5.61 7.85
CA TYR A 7 -2.34 -5.87 7.44
C TYR A 7 -2.39 -7.19 6.68
N ARG A 8 -2.72 -8.28 7.39
CA ARG A 8 -2.54 -9.67 6.90
C ARG A 8 -3.74 -10.25 6.14
N GLU A 9 -4.91 -9.64 6.27
CA GLU A 9 -6.19 -10.21 5.85
C GLU A 9 -6.87 -9.37 4.76
N LEU A 10 -6.07 -8.68 3.94
CA LEU A 10 -6.60 -7.90 2.83
C LEU A 10 -6.94 -8.83 1.65
N SER A 11 -8.09 -8.59 1.05
CA SER A 11 -8.61 -9.37 -0.07
C SER A 11 -9.28 -8.44 -1.07
N TYR A 12 -9.04 -8.68 -2.35
CA TYR A 12 -9.63 -7.91 -3.44
C TYR A 12 -10.04 -8.84 -4.58
N GLN A 13 -11.35 -8.92 -4.84
CA GLN A 13 -11.90 -9.73 -5.93
C GLN A 13 -11.78 -8.98 -7.25
N VAL A 14 -11.26 -9.66 -8.27
CA VAL A 14 -11.09 -9.06 -9.59
C VAL A 14 -11.09 -10.15 -10.67
N ASP A 15 -11.70 -9.82 -11.80
CA ASP A 15 -11.74 -10.68 -12.97
C ASP A 15 -10.34 -10.87 -13.58
N ASP A 16 -10.14 -12.03 -14.21
CA ASP A 16 -8.86 -12.49 -14.75
C ASP A 16 -8.23 -11.52 -15.76
N THR A 17 -9.08 -10.91 -16.58
CA THR A 17 -8.71 -10.02 -17.67
C THR A 17 -8.56 -8.58 -17.25
N THR A 18 -8.99 -8.23 -16.04
CA THR A 18 -8.99 -6.85 -15.56
C THR A 18 -7.60 -6.46 -15.08
N GLU A 19 -7.08 -5.36 -15.60
CA GLU A 19 -5.87 -4.74 -15.09
C GLU A 19 -6.12 -4.18 -13.68
N VAL A 20 -5.14 -4.37 -12.82
CA VAL A 20 -5.20 -3.95 -11.42
C VAL A 20 -4.20 -2.82 -11.22
N ASN A 21 -4.70 -1.66 -10.89
CA ASN A 21 -3.95 -0.46 -10.53
C ASN A 21 -3.95 -0.32 -9.02
N PHE A 22 -2.76 -0.23 -8.44
CA PHE A 22 -2.59 0.02 -7.02
C PHE A 22 -2.29 1.50 -6.81
N THR A 23 -3.06 2.12 -5.91
CA THR A 23 -2.93 3.54 -5.58
C THR A 23 -2.57 3.71 -4.13
N VAL A 24 -1.62 4.62 -3.88
CA VAL A 24 -1.24 5.10 -2.55
C VAL A 24 -1.56 6.57 -2.48
N ASP A 25 -2.27 6.98 -1.44
CA ASP A 25 -2.61 8.37 -1.18
C ASP A 25 -2.15 8.77 0.22
N PHE A 26 -1.13 9.63 0.29
CA PHE A 26 -0.73 10.28 1.53
C PHE A 26 -1.73 11.40 1.84
N ILE A 27 -2.49 11.21 2.92
CA ILE A 27 -3.59 12.11 3.32
C ILE A 27 -3.06 13.24 4.20
N SER A 28 -2.13 12.95 5.12
CA SER A 28 -1.58 13.99 6.00
C SER A 28 -0.38 14.72 5.38
N ASP A 29 -0.21 15.98 5.78
CA ASP A 29 0.73 16.90 5.16
C ASP A 29 2.19 16.59 5.56
N GLY A 30 3.10 16.74 4.61
CA GLY A 30 4.54 16.58 4.83
C GLY A 30 5.00 15.13 5.04
N ASN A 31 4.13 14.16 4.76
CA ASN A 31 4.57 12.79 4.59
C ASN A 31 5.40 12.65 3.32
N LEU A 32 6.54 11.99 3.46
CA LEU A 32 7.29 11.42 2.36
C LEU A 32 7.31 9.92 2.54
N GLY A 33 7.31 9.18 1.44
CA GLY A 33 7.44 7.75 1.55
C GLY A 33 7.72 7.05 0.24
N LYS A 34 8.20 5.83 0.37
CA LYS A 34 8.44 4.94 -0.75
C LYS A 34 7.63 3.67 -0.55
N THR A 35 6.83 3.33 -1.55
CA THR A 35 6.06 2.09 -1.59
C THR A 35 6.65 1.16 -2.63
N VAL A 36 6.94 -0.08 -2.24
CA VAL A 36 7.37 -1.16 -3.14
C VAL A 36 6.35 -2.28 -3.10
N ILE A 37 5.87 -2.70 -4.27
CA ILE A 37 4.89 -3.78 -4.41
C ILE A 37 5.62 -5.02 -4.89
N TYR A 38 5.77 -6.01 -4.03
CA TYR A 38 6.48 -7.25 -4.37
C TYR A 38 5.59 -8.22 -5.11
N GLN A 39 5.98 -8.51 -6.35
CA GLN A 39 5.29 -9.45 -7.22
C GLN A 39 6.31 -10.45 -7.78
N PRO A 40 6.26 -11.74 -7.36
CA PRO A 40 7.31 -12.70 -7.68
C PRO A 40 7.63 -12.91 -9.18
N HIS A 41 6.77 -12.46 -10.11
CA HIS A 41 6.96 -12.67 -11.55
C HIS A 41 6.67 -11.47 -12.45
N LEU A 42 6.26 -10.33 -11.90
CA LEU A 42 5.87 -9.15 -12.70
C LEU A 42 6.82 -7.96 -12.49
N GLY A 43 7.87 -8.15 -11.68
CA GLY A 43 8.72 -7.07 -11.20
C GLY A 43 8.17 -6.49 -9.89
N ASN A 44 8.87 -5.49 -9.37
CA ASN A 44 8.48 -4.82 -8.14
C ASN A 44 8.25 -3.33 -8.44
N PRO A 45 7.05 -2.93 -8.89
CA PRO A 45 6.77 -1.52 -9.13
C PRO A 45 6.91 -0.72 -7.84
N GLU A 46 7.30 0.54 -8.01
CA GLU A 46 7.55 1.47 -6.92
C GLU A 46 6.70 2.73 -7.10
N ILE A 47 6.23 3.29 -5.98
CA ILE A 47 5.51 4.56 -5.91
C ILE A 47 6.26 5.44 -4.92
N GLU A 48 6.61 6.65 -5.35
CA GLU A 48 7.17 7.70 -4.50
C GLU A 48 6.03 8.63 -4.06
N ASN A 49 5.84 8.78 -2.75
CA ASN A 49 4.71 9.49 -2.14
C ASN A 49 3.36 8.95 -2.66
N SER A 50 2.46 9.85 -3.07
CA SER A 50 1.17 9.46 -3.66
C SER A 50 1.31 9.14 -5.14
N GLY A 51 0.58 8.13 -5.60
CA GLY A 51 0.56 7.77 -7.00
C GLY A 51 -0.13 6.44 -7.26
N THR A 52 -0.21 6.10 -8.54
CA THR A 52 -0.87 4.89 -9.03
C THR A 52 0.08 4.15 -9.96
N VAL A 53 0.13 2.83 -9.84
CA VAL A 53 0.89 1.96 -10.75
C VAL A 53 0.09 0.72 -11.09
N SER A 54 0.19 0.26 -12.34
CA SER A 54 -0.34 -1.05 -12.74
C SER A 54 0.52 -2.15 -12.12
N ILE A 55 -0.15 -3.11 -11.51
CA ILE A 55 0.46 -4.27 -10.86
C ILE A 55 0.09 -5.57 -11.60
N GLY A 56 -0.36 -5.47 -12.86
CA GLY A 56 -0.74 -6.60 -13.70
C GLY A 56 -2.23 -6.92 -13.65
N THR A 57 -2.62 -8.10 -14.17
CA THR A 57 -4.04 -8.49 -14.26
C THR A 57 -4.47 -9.40 -13.11
N GLY A 58 -5.79 -9.52 -12.90
CA GLY A 58 -6.37 -10.44 -11.92
C GLY A 58 -5.84 -11.88 -12.04
N ALA A 59 -5.69 -12.38 -13.28
CA ALA A 59 -5.15 -13.72 -13.52
C ALA A 59 -3.69 -13.87 -13.07
N GLN A 60 -2.85 -12.85 -13.29
CA GLN A 60 -1.44 -12.89 -12.93
C GLN A 60 -1.21 -12.77 -11.42
N LEU A 61 -2.11 -12.06 -10.75
CA LEU A 61 -2.08 -11.83 -9.31
C LEU A 61 -2.67 -12.99 -8.50
N ARG A 62 -3.51 -13.82 -9.13
CA ARG A 62 -4.20 -14.92 -8.45
C ARG A 62 -3.25 -16.02 -7.97
N GLY A 63 -3.62 -16.67 -6.87
CA GLY A 63 -2.92 -17.83 -6.33
C GLY A 63 -1.66 -17.50 -5.54
N ARG A 64 -1.31 -16.21 -5.39
CA ARG A 64 -0.20 -15.72 -4.57
C ARG A 64 -0.64 -14.53 -3.73
N ILE A 65 0.17 -14.23 -2.72
CA ILE A 65 0.01 -13.04 -1.89
C ILE A 65 0.90 -11.95 -2.49
N THR A 66 0.30 -10.81 -2.82
CA THR A 66 1.06 -9.59 -3.13
C THR A 66 1.42 -8.93 -1.81
N ILE A 67 2.71 -8.61 -1.64
CA ILE A 67 3.21 -7.94 -0.43
C ILE A 67 3.55 -6.51 -0.82
N VAL A 68 2.92 -5.54 -0.18
CA VAL A 68 3.24 -4.12 -0.35
C VAL A 68 3.98 -3.65 0.89
N ILE A 69 5.10 -2.95 0.71
CA ILE A 69 5.85 -2.34 1.80
C ILE A 69 5.93 -0.84 1.54
N THR A 70 5.40 -0.05 2.47
CA THR A 70 5.55 1.40 2.47
C THR A 70 6.42 1.82 3.64
N GLU A 71 7.49 2.53 3.36
CA GLU A 71 8.27 3.25 4.38
C GLU A 71 7.90 4.73 4.34
N VAL A 72 7.62 5.30 5.51
CA VAL A 72 7.11 6.66 5.63
C VAL A 72 7.98 7.45 6.59
N THR A 73 8.11 8.74 6.31
CA THR A 73 8.66 9.74 7.23
C THR A 73 7.81 10.99 7.12
N ASN A 74 7.30 11.51 8.24
CA ASN A 74 6.63 12.81 8.27
C ASN A 74 7.58 13.90 8.80
N LEU A 75 7.93 14.85 7.93
CA LEU A 75 8.87 15.92 8.28
C LEU A 75 8.19 17.22 8.77
N ASN A 76 6.87 17.30 8.69
CA ASN A 76 6.13 18.50 9.08
C ASN A 76 5.95 18.54 10.61
N PRO A 77 6.58 19.49 11.34
CA PRO A 77 6.48 19.54 12.79
C PRO A 77 5.09 19.90 13.32
N ASN A 78 4.19 20.41 12.46
CA ASN A 78 2.84 20.80 12.84
C ASN A 78 1.79 19.71 12.55
N GLU A 79 2.21 18.63 11.88
CA GLU A 79 1.36 17.46 11.68
C GLU A 79 1.62 16.48 12.83
N ASP A 80 0.55 15.94 13.39
CA ASP A 80 0.60 15.02 14.53
C ASP A 80 0.28 13.58 14.12
N GLU A 81 -0.26 13.37 12.92
CA GLU A 81 -0.72 12.08 12.42
C GLU A 81 -0.09 11.71 11.08
N ILE A 82 0.17 10.41 10.90
CA ILE A 82 0.51 9.82 9.60
C ILE A 82 -0.73 9.09 9.12
N ARG A 83 -1.29 9.55 7.99
CA ARG A 83 -2.48 8.96 7.35
C ARG A 83 -2.22 8.65 5.89
N ILE A 84 -2.46 7.39 5.52
CA ILE A 84 -2.20 6.88 4.16
C ILE A 84 -3.35 5.96 3.76
N ALA A 85 -4.00 6.26 2.64
CA ALA A 85 -4.99 5.39 2.02
C ALA A 85 -4.34 4.52 0.94
N TYR A 86 -4.84 3.30 0.82
CA TYR A 86 -4.47 2.34 -0.21
C TYR A 86 -5.72 1.89 -0.96
N GLN A 87 -5.64 1.85 -2.28
CA GLN A 87 -6.76 1.52 -3.15
C GLN A 87 -6.34 0.56 -4.28
N LEU A 88 -7.30 -0.18 -4.81
CA LEU A 88 -7.16 -1.04 -5.99
C LEU A 88 -8.29 -0.69 -6.98
N ASN A 89 -7.94 -0.24 -8.19
CA ASN A 89 -8.90 0.22 -9.21
C ASN A 89 -9.98 1.18 -8.64
N ASP A 90 -9.55 2.22 -7.94
CA ASP A 90 -10.42 3.20 -7.28
C ASP A 90 -11.30 2.65 -6.14
N GLU A 91 -11.19 1.36 -5.79
CA GLU A 91 -11.83 0.76 -4.63
C GLU A 91 -10.93 0.87 -3.40
N PHE A 92 -11.48 1.41 -2.32
CA PHE A 92 -10.78 1.53 -1.04
C PHE A 92 -10.42 0.14 -0.47
N LEU A 93 -9.13 -0.06 -0.20
CA LEU A 93 -8.64 -1.30 0.40
C LEU A 93 -8.47 -1.15 1.92
N VAL A 94 -7.66 -0.18 2.34
CA VAL A 94 -7.36 0.08 3.76
C VAL A 94 -6.78 1.47 3.94
N GLU A 95 -7.01 2.06 5.11
CA GLU A 95 -6.32 3.27 5.57
C GLU A 95 -5.39 2.89 6.73
N HIS A 96 -4.14 3.32 6.63
CA HIS A 96 -3.23 3.35 7.76
C HIS A 96 -3.31 4.70 8.47
N HIS A 97 -3.34 4.64 9.80
CA HIS A 97 -3.28 5.80 10.67
C HIS A 97 -2.43 5.48 11.91
N ASN A 98 -1.53 6.39 12.27
CA ASN A 98 -0.89 6.42 13.58
C ASN A 98 -0.51 7.85 14.00
N LEU A 99 -0.43 8.09 15.31
CA LEU A 99 0.15 9.33 15.84
C LEU A 99 1.67 9.31 15.65
N LYS A 100 2.28 10.44 15.31
CA LYS A 100 3.75 10.58 15.22
C LYS A 100 4.44 10.40 16.57
N SER A 101 3.73 10.67 17.67
CA SER A 101 4.22 10.39 19.01
C SER A 101 4.39 8.88 19.29
N GLU A 102 3.71 8.02 18.54
CA GLU A 102 3.91 6.56 18.61
C GLU A 102 5.06 6.08 17.74
N GLU A 103 5.14 6.60 16.51
CA GLU A 103 6.17 6.31 15.53
C GLU A 103 6.13 7.38 14.42
N ASP A 104 7.23 8.09 14.20
CA ASP A 104 7.36 9.14 13.18
C ASP A 104 7.91 8.60 11.86
N ASN A 105 8.44 7.36 11.86
CA ASN A 105 9.02 6.68 10.70
C ASN A 105 8.47 5.24 10.53
N PRO A 106 7.15 5.05 10.34
CA PRO A 106 6.55 3.72 10.33
C PRO A 106 6.87 2.95 9.04
N THR A 107 6.94 1.63 9.18
CA THR A 107 6.88 0.71 8.05
C THR A 107 5.52 0.04 8.02
N ILE A 108 4.81 0.14 6.89
CA ILE A 108 3.49 -0.43 6.69
C ILE A 108 3.62 -1.59 5.71
N VAL A 109 3.09 -2.75 6.07
CA VAL A 109 3.14 -3.96 5.23
C VAL A 109 1.74 -4.49 4.99
N LEU A 110 1.34 -4.53 3.72
CA LEU A 110 0.06 -5.07 3.28
C LEU A 110 0.26 -6.46 2.67
N PHE A 111 -0.58 -7.42 3.06
CA PHE A 111 -0.63 -8.74 2.45
C PHE A 111 -1.98 -8.88 1.75
N ILE A 112 -1.97 -8.80 0.43
CA ILE A 112 -3.18 -8.74 -0.40
C ILE A 112 -3.37 -10.07 -1.11
N LYS A 113 -4.57 -10.65 -0.97
CA LYS A 113 -4.99 -11.84 -1.69
C LYS A 113 -5.96 -11.44 -2.81
N PHE A 114 -5.81 -12.09 -3.96
CA PHE A 114 -6.72 -11.95 -5.10
C PHE A 114 -7.48 -13.26 -5.31
N PRO A 115 -8.58 -13.51 -4.59
CA PRO A 115 -9.39 -14.72 -4.78
C PRO A 115 -10.03 -14.75 -6.18
N THR A 116 -10.63 -15.88 -6.54
CA THR A 116 -11.57 -15.91 -7.65
C THR A 116 -12.79 -15.03 -7.32
N PRO A 117 -13.36 -14.33 -8.32
CA PRO A 117 -14.66 -13.67 -8.20
C PRO A 117 -15.75 -14.62 -7.66
#